data_AF-A0A151QU93-F1
#
_entry.id   AF-A0A151QU93-F1
#
_cell.length_a   1.000
_cell.length_b   1.000
_cell.length_c   1.000
_cell.angle_alpha   90.00
_cell.angle_beta   90.00
_cell.angle_gamma   90.00
#
_symmetry.space_group_name_H-M   'P 1'
#
loop_
_entity.id
_entity.type
_entity.pdbx_description
1 polymer ?
#
loop_
_entity_poly.entity_id
_entity_poly.type
_entity_poly.pdbx_seq_one_letter_code
_entity_poly.pdbx_strand_id
1 'polypeptide(L)'
;MVDTSNIVASATTDAIVSSPTIAITYAKNLPDVFKVKVFVGQNFHWWQERIHSILDMHEVVYALTILKPDSTTSESKLNDWSQVNKVCHHTILSALFNDLFDVYCSYKEAKDIWDSMIMKYTTVDTVR
;
A
#
# COMPACT_ATOMS: atom_id res chain seq x y z
N MET A 1 -57.46 2.58 -54.56
CA MET A 1 -56.03 2.37 -54.82
C MET A 1 -55.33 2.62 -53.50
N VAL A 2 -54.94 1.55 -52.83
CA VAL A 2 -54.24 1.57 -51.55
C VAL A 2 -52.83 2.06 -51.81
N ASP A 3 -52.35 3.03 -51.03
CA ASP A 3 -50.99 2.91 -50.54
C ASP A 3 -50.86 3.49 -49.14
N THR A 4 -50.33 2.64 -48.27
CA THR A 4 -50.15 2.80 -46.84
C THR A 4 -48.65 2.68 -46.62
N SER A 5 -48.01 3.67 -46.00
CA SER A 5 -46.68 3.53 -45.39
C SER A 5 -46.54 4.60 -44.32
N ASN A 6 -46.84 4.24 -43.07
CA ASN A 6 -45.88 3.81 -42.04
C ASN A 6 -45.01 4.95 -41.49
N ILE A 7 -45.39 5.48 -40.31
CA ILE A 7 -44.44 6.03 -39.36
C ILE A 7 -44.63 5.30 -38.04
N VAL A 8 -43.66 4.44 -37.75
CA VAL A 8 -43.52 3.65 -36.53
C VAL A 8 -43.12 4.56 -35.38
N ALA A 9 -43.81 4.43 -34.26
CA ALA A 9 -43.45 5.02 -32.98
C ALA A 9 -42.14 4.40 -32.46
N SER A 10 -41.23 5.23 -31.94
CA SER A 10 -40.20 4.73 -31.03
C SER A 10 -39.85 5.80 -30.01
N ALA A 11 -40.26 5.55 -28.76
CA ALA A 11 -39.85 6.30 -27.59
C ALA A 11 -38.35 6.08 -27.35
N THR A 12 -37.58 7.16 -27.31
CA THR A 12 -36.16 7.10 -26.94
C THR A 12 -36.04 7.64 -25.52
N THR A 13 -35.85 6.74 -24.57
CA THR A 13 -35.48 7.04 -23.19
C THR A 13 -34.00 7.38 -23.13
N ASP A 14 -33.67 8.56 -22.63
CA ASP A 14 -32.29 8.99 -22.37
C ASP A 14 -31.61 8.05 -21.37
N ALA A 15 -30.61 7.30 -21.85
CA ALA A 15 -29.74 6.50 -21.01
C ALA A 15 -28.67 7.40 -20.36
N ILE A 16 -28.78 7.55 -19.04
CA ILE A 16 -27.77 8.14 -18.16
C ILE A 16 -26.47 7.36 -18.33
N VAL A 17 -25.43 7.99 -18.89
CA VAL A 17 -24.06 7.45 -18.93
C VAL A 17 -23.54 7.42 -17.50
N SER A 18 -23.62 6.26 -16.85
CA SER A 18 -22.99 6.04 -15.54
C SER A 18 -21.50 5.81 -15.73
N SER A 19 -20.68 6.64 -15.08
CA SER A 19 -19.24 6.44 -14.86
C SER A 19 -18.92 5.04 -14.27
N PRO A 20 -17.68 4.53 -14.45
CA PRO A 20 -17.39 3.12 -14.28
C PRO A 20 -17.48 2.65 -12.83
N THR A 21 -18.48 1.80 -12.57
CA THR A 21 -18.77 1.07 -11.31
C THR A 21 -17.65 0.14 -10.83
N ILE A 22 -16.55 0.01 -11.58
CA ILE A 22 -15.56 -1.07 -11.39
C ILE A 22 -14.64 -0.82 -10.16
N ALA A 23 -14.41 0.44 -9.78
CA ALA A 23 -13.55 0.76 -8.63
C ALA A 23 -14.20 0.46 -7.26
N ILE A 24 -15.54 0.43 -7.18
CA ILE A 24 -16.27 0.35 -5.91
C ILE A 24 -16.36 -1.10 -5.38
N THR A 25 -16.12 -2.10 -6.23
CA THR A 25 -16.28 -3.52 -5.85
C THR A 25 -15.10 -4.07 -5.03
N TYR A 26 -13.88 -3.54 -5.20
CA TYR A 26 -12.71 -4.02 -4.46
C TYR A 26 -12.71 -3.61 -2.98
N ALA A 27 -13.38 -2.51 -2.62
CA ALA A 27 -13.33 -1.95 -1.27
C ALA A 27 -14.26 -2.65 -0.26
N LYS A 28 -15.24 -3.46 -0.71
CA LYS A 28 -16.30 -3.97 0.18
C LYS A 28 -16.04 -5.32 0.83
N ASN A 29 -14.97 -6.02 0.47
CA ASN A 29 -14.55 -7.25 1.12
C ASN A 29 -13.03 -7.38 1.09
N LEU A 30 -12.29 -6.40 1.62
CA LEU A 30 -11.00 -6.78 2.19
C LEU A 30 -11.34 -7.46 3.52
N PRO A 31 -11.04 -8.77 3.68
CA PRO A 31 -11.11 -9.36 5.00
C PRO A 31 -10.24 -8.55 5.96
N ASP A 32 -10.32 -8.83 7.24
CA ASP A 32 -9.38 -8.41 8.28
C ASP A 32 -7.95 -9.00 8.03
N VAL A 33 -7.51 -9.04 6.77
CA VAL A 33 -6.26 -9.56 6.22
C VAL A 33 -5.07 -8.77 6.74
N PHE A 34 -5.31 -7.51 7.14
CA PHE A 34 -4.26 -6.63 7.64
C PHE A 34 -4.04 -6.70 9.15
N LYS A 35 -4.57 -7.72 9.84
CA LYS A 35 -3.96 -8.12 11.12
C LYS A 35 -2.59 -8.71 10.85
N VAL A 36 -1.64 -7.83 10.51
CA VAL A 36 -0.23 -8.15 10.53
C VAL A 36 0.05 -8.74 11.89
N LYS A 37 0.53 -9.98 11.87
CA LYS A 37 1.01 -10.60 13.09
C LYS A 37 2.14 -9.74 13.63
N VAL A 38 1.94 -9.26 14.86
CA VAL A 38 2.94 -8.48 15.60
C VAL A 38 4.27 -9.24 15.62
N PHE A 39 5.34 -8.56 15.24
CA PHE A 39 6.68 -9.10 15.26
C PHE A 39 7.25 -9.06 16.67
N VAL A 40 7.67 -10.23 17.14
CA VAL A 40 8.26 -10.43 18.47
C VAL A 40 9.74 -10.84 18.39
N GLY A 41 10.38 -10.69 17.22
CA GLY A 41 11.79 -11.04 17.02
C GLY A 41 12.08 -12.46 16.49
N GLN A 42 11.07 -13.20 16.02
CA GLN A 42 11.22 -14.57 15.48
C GLN A 42 10.55 -14.72 14.11
N ASN A 43 11.05 -15.64 13.28
CA ASN A 43 10.55 -15.92 11.92
C ASN A 43 10.49 -14.64 11.07
N PHE A 44 11.61 -13.91 11.03
CA PHE A 44 11.66 -12.57 10.42
C PHE A 44 11.26 -12.62 8.95
N HIS A 45 11.68 -13.65 8.21
CA HIS A 45 11.31 -13.84 6.82
C HIS A 45 9.78 -13.74 6.58
N TRP A 46 8.97 -14.42 7.41
CA TRP A 46 7.51 -14.43 7.21
C TRP A 46 6.84 -13.10 7.58
N TRP A 47 7.36 -12.42 8.60
CA TRP A 47 6.90 -11.09 8.93
C TRP A 47 7.27 -10.09 7.83
N GLN A 48 8.50 -10.17 7.32
CA GLN A 48 9.03 -9.34 6.26
C GLN A 48 8.18 -9.46 4.98
N GLU A 49 7.87 -10.68 4.55
CA GLU A 49 7.00 -10.93 3.38
C GLU A 49 5.60 -10.31 3.55
N ARG A 50 5.04 -10.36 4.77
CA ARG A 50 3.73 -9.74 5.04
C ARG A 50 3.77 -8.22 4.96
N ILE A 51 4.79 -7.59 5.52
CA ILE A 51 4.99 -6.14 5.41
C ILE A 51 5.18 -5.76 3.94
N HIS A 52 6.02 -6.50 3.22
CA HIS A 52 6.25 -6.26 1.80
C HIS A 52 4.94 -6.35 1.00
N SER A 53 4.14 -7.40 1.21
CA SER A 53 2.85 -7.57 0.53
C SER A 53 1.87 -6.41 0.79
N ILE A 54 1.86 -5.84 1.99
CA ILE A 54 1.00 -4.69 2.34
C ILE A 54 1.47 -3.43 1.63
N LEU A 55 2.78 -3.18 1.62
CA LEU A 55 3.33 -2.02 0.94
C LEU A 55 3.18 -2.13 -0.58
N ASP A 56 3.21 -3.36 -1.12
CA ASP A 56 3.02 -3.64 -2.55
C ASP A 56 1.58 -3.34 -2.99
N MET A 57 0.61 -3.75 -2.17
CA MET A 57 -0.80 -3.36 -2.35
C MET A 57 -1.02 -1.84 -2.36
N HIS A 58 -0.16 -1.08 -1.69
CA HIS A 58 -0.20 0.38 -1.66
C HIS A 58 0.70 1.02 -2.71
N GLU A 59 1.42 0.23 -3.53
CA GLU A 59 2.39 0.69 -4.54
C GLU A 59 3.53 1.54 -3.95
N VAL A 60 3.88 1.34 -2.68
CA VAL A 60 4.88 2.14 -1.94
C VAL A 60 6.16 1.38 -1.58
N VAL A 61 6.30 0.11 -2.01
CA VAL A 61 7.48 -0.74 -1.72
C VAL A 61 8.79 -0.05 -2.07
N TYR A 62 8.82 0.72 -3.16
CA TYR A 62 10.02 1.39 -3.64
C TYR A 62 10.66 2.31 -2.59
N ALA A 63 9.89 2.85 -1.63
CA ALA A 63 10.43 3.70 -0.58
C ALA A 63 11.30 2.96 0.44
N LEU A 64 11.26 1.63 0.46
CA LEU A 64 12.21 0.82 1.24
C LEU A 64 13.54 0.60 0.51
N THR A 65 13.60 0.88 -0.79
CA THR A 65 14.80 0.66 -1.62
C THR A 65 15.47 1.97 -2.00
N ILE A 66 14.67 3.01 -2.31
CA ILE A 66 15.14 4.28 -2.84
C ILE A 66 15.50 5.22 -1.69
N LEU A 67 16.66 5.86 -1.81
CA LEU A 67 17.13 6.89 -0.88
C LEU A 67 16.25 8.14 -0.93
N LYS A 68 16.25 8.88 0.18
CA LYS A 68 15.63 10.19 0.25
C LYS A 68 16.13 11.09 -0.90
N PRO A 69 15.23 11.78 -1.63
CA PRO A 69 15.63 12.71 -2.68
C PRO A 69 16.42 13.89 -2.10
N ASP A 70 17.41 14.37 -2.85
CA ASP A 70 18.22 15.53 -2.46
C ASP A 70 17.36 16.80 -2.36
N SER A 71 17.84 17.78 -1.58
CA SER A 71 17.18 19.08 -1.41
C SER A 71 17.10 19.93 -2.70
N THR A 72 17.78 19.50 -3.77
CA THR A 72 17.70 20.10 -5.11
C THR A 72 16.48 19.63 -5.90
N THR A 73 15.76 18.62 -5.38
CA THR A 73 14.53 18.08 -5.96
C THR A 73 13.36 19.05 -5.76
N SER A 74 12.40 19.06 -6.69
CA SER A 74 11.18 19.86 -6.54
C SER A 74 10.43 19.55 -5.24
N GLU A 75 9.86 20.58 -4.63
CA GLU A 75 9.11 20.47 -3.37
C GLU A 75 7.98 19.45 -3.43
N SER A 76 7.28 19.37 -4.57
CA SER A 76 6.24 18.35 -4.82
C SER A 76 6.76 16.93 -4.63
N LYS A 77 7.91 16.59 -5.22
CA LYS A 77 8.49 15.25 -5.13
C LYS A 77 8.98 14.93 -3.71
N LEU A 78 9.49 15.94 -3.00
CA LEU A 78 9.87 15.79 -1.59
C LEU A 78 8.64 15.54 -0.70
N ASN A 79 7.52 16.20 -0.98
CA ASN A 79 6.27 15.97 -0.28
C ASN A 79 5.70 14.58 -0.57
N ASP A 80 5.71 14.15 -1.85
CA ASP A 80 5.28 12.82 -2.25
C ASP A 80 6.12 11.74 -1.55
N TRP A 81 7.46 11.88 -1.58
CA TRP A 81 8.35 10.99 -0.86
C TRP A 81 8.07 10.98 0.65
N SER A 82 7.84 12.14 1.26
CA SER A 82 7.53 12.26 2.69
C SER A 82 6.25 11.52 3.06
N GLN A 83 5.22 11.62 2.21
CA GLN A 83 3.96 10.92 2.41
C GLN A 83 4.13 9.39 2.30
N VAL A 84 4.87 8.94 1.30
CA VAL A 84 5.17 7.53 1.07
C VAL A 84 6.01 6.97 2.21
N ASN A 85 7.05 7.71 2.64
CA ASN A 85 7.87 7.35 3.79
C ASN A 85 7.03 7.21 5.06
N LYS A 86 6.08 8.12 5.32
CA LYS A 86 5.16 8.02 6.47
C LYS A 86 4.30 6.77 6.43
N VAL A 87 3.79 6.40 5.25
CA VAL A 87 2.98 5.16 5.09
C VAL A 87 3.84 3.93 5.41
N CYS A 88 5.03 3.83 4.83
CA CYS A 88 5.94 2.71 5.10
C CYS A 88 6.34 2.65 6.57
N HIS A 89 6.71 3.81 7.14
CA HIS A 89 7.14 3.95 8.53
C HIS A 89 6.05 3.50 9.50
N HIS A 90 4.82 4.01 9.33
CA HIS A 90 3.69 3.62 10.16
C HIS A 90 3.33 2.14 10.02
N THR A 91 3.35 1.62 8.79
CA THR A 91 3.06 0.20 8.53
C THR A 91 4.04 -0.70 9.27
N ILE A 92 5.34 -0.42 9.16
CA ILE A 92 6.38 -1.18 9.86
C ILE A 92 6.18 -1.09 11.38
N LEU A 93 6.06 0.12 11.93
CA LEU A 93 5.95 0.31 13.38
C LEU A 93 4.68 -0.31 13.97
N SER A 94 3.53 -0.21 13.28
CA SER A 94 2.26 -0.80 13.73
C SER A 94 2.32 -2.32 13.87
N ALA A 95 3.28 -2.94 13.20
CA ALA A 95 3.49 -4.37 13.16
C ALA A 95 4.55 -4.87 14.16
N LEU A 96 5.08 -4.01 15.02
CA LEU A 96 6.09 -4.35 16.02
C LEU A 96 5.47 -4.56 17.40
N PHE A 97 6.06 -5.45 18.19
CA PHE A 97 5.77 -5.53 19.62
C PHE A 97 6.34 -4.30 20.34
N ASN A 98 5.74 -3.90 21.46
CA ASN A 98 6.07 -2.65 22.16
C ASN A 98 7.58 -2.47 22.40
N ASP A 99 8.27 -3.50 22.90
CA ASP A 99 9.71 -3.44 23.16
C ASP A 99 10.56 -3.15 21.91
N LEU A 100 10.09 -3.58 20.73
CA LEU A 100 10.75 -3.29 19.45
C LEU A 100 10.31 -1.93 18.92
N PHE A 101 9.03 -1.57 19.09
CA PHE A 101 8.52 -0.26 18.72
C PHE A 101 9.32 0.86 19.38
N ASP A 102 9.61 0.76 20.68
CA ASP A 102 10.37 1.77 21.42
C ASP A 102 11.78 1.97 20.87
N VAL A 103 12.39 0.91 20.32
CA VAL A 103 13.71 0.97 19.69
C VAL A 103 13.65 1.60 18.29
N TYR A 104 12.64 1.25 17.50
CA TYR A 104 12.58 1.66 16.09
C TYR A 104 11.79 2.95 15.85
N CYS A 105 10.97 3.42 16.78
CA CYS A 105 10.16 4.63 16.59
C CYS A 105 10.98 5.92 16.49
N SER A 106 12.23 5.93 16.98
CA SER A 106 13.14 7.08 16.88
C SER A 106 13.69 7.33 15.47
N TYR A 107 13.61 6.34 14.59
CA TYR A 107 14.08 6.46 13.21
C TYR A 107 13.13 7.32 12.39
N LYS A 108 13.69 8.19 11.54
CA LYS A 108 12.91 9.11 10.71
C LYS A 108 12.51 8.51 9.35
N GLU A 109 13.34 7.63 8.82
CA GLU A 109 13.15 7.04 7.51
C GLU A 109 12.75 5.58 7.66
N ALA A 110 11.69 5.17 6.95
CA ALA A 110 11.22 3.79 6.94
C ALA A 110 12.32 2.82 6.47
N LYS A 111 13.14 3.29 5.51
CA LYS A 111 14.29 2.56 4.99
C LYS A 111 15.31 2.24 6.07
N ASP A 112 15.63 3.19 6.95
CA ASP A 112 16.60 2.95 8.02
C ASP A 112 16.11 1.89 9.03
N ILE A 113 14.81 1.89 9.34
CA ILE A 113 14.19 0.85 10.17
C ILE A 113 14.32 -0.51 9.46
N TRP A 114 13.92 -0.54 8.19
CA TRP A 114 13.92 -1.75 7.37
C TRP A 114 15.31 -2.38 7.27
N ASP A 115 16.32 -1.59 6.89
CA ASP A 115 17.71 -2.04 6.76
C ASP A 115 18.29 -2.51 8.11
N SER A 116 18.00 -1.77 9.19
CA SER A 116 18.43 -2.16 10.53
C SER A 116 17.83 -3.51 10.97
N MET A 117 16.56 -3.76 10.62
CA MET A 117 15.91 -5.04 10.95
C MET A 117 16.47 -6.19 10.11
N ILE A 118 16.67 -5.99 8.79
CA ILE A 118 17.33 -6.99 7.92
C ILE A 118 18.69 -7.36 8.50
N MET A 119 19.52 -6.36 8.82
CA MET A 119 20.85 -6.60 9.39
C MET A 119 20.80 -7.40 10.70
N LYS A 120 19.85 -7.08 11.58
CA LYS A 120 19.73 -7.71 12.90
C LYS A 120 19.16 -9.12 12.85
N TYR A 121 18.18 -9.40 12.00
CA TYR A 121 17.41 -10.65 12.05
C TYR A 121 17.75 -11.65 10.93
N THR A 122 18.29 -11.21 9.79
CA THR A 122 18.75 -12.13 8.73
C THR A 122 20.03 -12.88 9.13
N THR A 123 20.88 -12.27 9.96
CA THR A 123 22.07 -12.92 10.54
C THR A 123 21.73 -13.97 11.59
N VAL A 124 20.53 -13.88 12.19
CA VAL A 124 20.06 -14.80 13.24
C VAL A 124 19.26 -15.96 12.65
N ASP A 125 18.49 -15.74 11.57
CA ASP A 125 17.65 -16.78 10.93
C ASP A 125 18.46 -17.79 10.07
N THR A 126 19.73 -17.53 9.79
CA THR A 126 20.61 -18.41 8.98
C THR A 126 21.38 -19.44 9.80
N VAL A 127 21.35 -19.36 11.13
CA VAL A 127 21.99 -20.35 12.02
C VAL A 127 20.90 -21.26 12.59
N ARG A 128 20.41 -22.18 11.78
CA ARG A 128 19.56 -23.27 12.27
C ARG A 128 19.79 -24.57 11.52
#